data_AF-A0A959FLT5-F1
#
_entry.id   AF-A0A959FLT5-F1
#
_cell.length_a   1.000
_cell.length_b   1.000
_cell.length_c   1.000
_cell.angle_alpha   90.00
_cell.angle_beta   90.00
_cell.angle_gamma   90.00
#
_symmetry.space_group_name_H-M   'P 1'
#
loop_
_entity.id
_entity.type
_entity.pdbx_description
1 polymer ?
#
loop_
_entity_poly.entity_id
_entity_poly.type
_entity_poly.pdbx_seq_one_letter_code
_entity_poly.pdbx_strand_id
1 'polypeptide(L)'
;MKNLLLLLTLFLMAAIQTGCNRAPTTTHAFGYTESFYVPAVDGTQLAVDVYFPGGEAGKPLPALLELTRYWRSMEDPATGEPIPSLRTIDSFFLQHDYILVKVDVRGTGASYGRRPGEYTPVEV
;
A
#
# COMPACT_ATOMS: atom_id res chain seq x y z
N MET A 1 55.94 -1.10 15.36
CA MET A 1 55.42 -1.44 14.01
C MET A 1 54.01 -2.08 14.02
N LYS A 2 53.63 -2.87 15.03
CA LYS A 2 52.27 -3.48 15.13
C LYS A 2 51.12 -2.46 15.24
N ASN A 3 51.37 -1.31 15.85
CA ASN A 3 50.35 -0.29 16.11
C ASN A 3 49.96 0.49 14.84
N LEU A 4 50.86 0.58 13.86
CA LEU A 4 50.61 1.25 12.58
C LEU A 4 49.74 0.40 11.65
N LEU A 5 49.90 -0.93 11.71
CA LEU A 5 49.08 -1.88 10.97
C LEU A 5 47.64 -1.92 11.52
N LEU A 6 47.48 -1.84 12.85
CA LEU A 6 46.16 -1.77 13.51
C LEU A 6 45.40 -0.48 13.14
N LEU A 7 46.10 0.65 13.08
CA LEU A 7 45.51 1.93 12.68
C LEU A 7 45.07 1.93 11.22
N LEU A 8 45.86 1.33 10.32
CA LEU A 8 45.48 1.18 8.90
C LEU A 8 44.24 0.30 8.72
N THR A 9 44.12 -0.79 9.48
CA THR A 9 42.94 -1.68 9.42
C THR A 9 41.68 -1.01 9.96
N LEU A 10 41.80 -0.16 10.98
CA LEU A 10 40.65 0.59 11.53
C LEU A 10 40.14 1.65 10.54
N PHE A 11 41.04 2.29 9.80
CA PHE A 11 40.70 3.27 8.76
C PHE A 11 40.02 2.61 7.55
N LEU A 12 40.44 1.40 7.17
CA LEU A 12 39.87 0.68 6.04
C LEU A 12 38.43 0.18 6.33
N MET A 13 38.12 -0.18 7.58
CA MET A 13 36.74 -0.54 7.98
C MET A 13 35.79 0.67 8.01
N ALA A 14 36.29 1.86 8.36
CA ALA A 14 35.48 3.09 8.36
C ALA A 14 35.10 3.55 6.94
N ALA A 15 35.96 3.28 5.94
CA ALA A 15 35.70 3.61 4.54
C ALA A 15 34.66 2.71 3.85
N ILE A 16 34.38 1.51 4.40
CA ILE A 16 33.38 0.59 3.85
C ILE A 16 31.95 0.98 4.31
N GLN A 17 31.81 1.71 5.43
CA GLN A 17 30.49 2.12 5.92
C GLN A 17 29.88 3.33 5.20
N THR A 18 30.65 4.04 4.38
CA THR A 18 30.18 5.27 3.70
C THR A 18 29.39 4.99 2.41
N GLY A 19 29.25 3.73 1.98
CA GLY A 19 28.58 3.33 0.74
C GLY A 19 27.09 2.98 0.87
N CYS A 20 26.54 2.89 2.09
CA CYS A 20 25.11 2.65 2.28
C CYS A 20 24.42 3.96 2.65
N ASN A 21 24.36 4.90 1.71
CA ASN A 21 23.40 5.99 1.78
C ASN A 21 22.01 5.36 1.72
N ARG A 22 21.42 5.04 2.89
CA ARG A 22 19.96 4.99 2.97
C ARG A 22 19.49 6.37 2.55
N ALA A 23 18.76 6.43 1.45
CA ALA A 23 18.01 7.62 1.09
C ALA A 23 17.29 8.10 2.36
N PRO A 24 17.27 9.42 2.64
CA PRO A 24 16.55 9.93 3.79
C PRO A 24 15.14 9.35 3.73
N THR A 25 14.74 8.61 4.77
CA THR A 25 13.37 8.13 4.92
C THR A 25 12.54 9.35 5.26
N THR A 26 12.25 10.16 4.24
CA THR A 26 11.24 11.19 4.36
C THR A 26 9.97 10.43 4.67
N THR A 27 9.40 10.63 5.87
CA THR A 27 8.04 10.16 6.14
C THR A 27 7.14 10.87 5.15
N HIS A 28 6.90 10.24 3.99
CA HIS A 28 5.93 10.74 3.04
C HIS A 28 4.58 10.64 3.73
N ALA A 29 3.98 11.80 4.01
CA ALA A 29 2.61 11.86 4.48
C ALA A 29 1.71 11.14 3.47
N PHE A 30 0.63 10.52 3.93
CA PHE A 30 -0.42 10.01 3.05
C PHE A 30 -0.83 11.12 2.08
N GLY A 31 -0.81 10.83 0.78
CA GLY A 31 -1.07 11.84 -0.24
C GLY A 31 -2.56 12.20 -0.27
N TYR A 32 -3.35 11.31 -0.85
CA TYR A 32 -4.80 11.43 -0.92
C TYR A 32 -5.41 10.07 -1.26
N THR A 33 -6.74 9.97 -1.17
CA THR A 33 -7.50 8.76 -1.50
C THR A 33 -8.60 9.11 -2.50
N GLU A 34 -8.84 8.24 -3.46
CA GLU A 34 -9.98 8.32 -4.37
C GLU A 34 -10.77 7.02 -4.33
N SER A 35 -12.10 7.12 -4.39
CA SER A 35 -13.01 5.98 -4.35
C SER A 35 -13.79 5.86 -5.64
N PHE A 36 -13.95 4.63 -6.13
CA PHE A 36 -14.59 4.33 -7.42
C PHE A 36 -15.53 3.13 -7.32
N TYR A 37 -16.43 3.04 -8.30
CA TYR A 37 -17.08 1.79 -8.67
C TYR A 37 -16.57 1.33 -10.03
N VAL A 38 -15.97 0.15 -10.07
CA VAL A 38 -15.43 -0.45 -11.31
C VAL A 38 -16.34 -1.61 -11.74
N PRO A 39 -16.90 -1.60 -12.95
CA PRO A 39 -17.72 -2.70 -13.44
C PRO A 39 -16.86 -3.95 -13.70
N ALA A 40 -17.28 -5.09 -13.16
CA ALA A 40 -16.82 -6.40 -13.58
C ALA A 40 -17.40 -6.77 -14.97
N VAL A 41 -16.94 -7.88 -15.56
CA VAL A 41 -17.38 -8.35 -16.89
C VAL A 41 -18.90 -8.49 -17.01
N ASP A 42 -19.58 -8.90 -15.92
CA ASP A 42 -21.03 -9.05 -15.86
C ASP A 42 -21.77 -7.77 -15.45
N GLY A 43 -21.08 -6.62 -15.40
CA GLY A 43 -21.63 -5.32 -15.01
C GLY A 43 -21.76 -5.11 -13.49
N THR A 44 -21.30 -6.04 -12.67
CA THR A 44 -21.33 -5.85 -11.21
C THR A 44 -20.35 -4.78 -10.78
N GLN A 45 -20.84 -3.79 -10.04
CA GLN A 45 -20.05 -2.67 -9.55
C GLN A 45 -19.21 -3.07 -8.33
N LEU A 46 -17.89 -3.11 -8.51
CA LEU A 46 -16.93 -3.36 -7.43
C LEU A 46 -16.47 -2.03 -6.83
N ALA A 47 -16.56 -1.92 -5.51
CA ALA A 47 -16.16 -0.76 -4.75
C ALA A 47 -14.63 -0.78 -4.53
N VAL A 48 -13.96 0.29 -4.94
CA VAL A 48 -12.50 0.40 -4.93
C VAL A 48 -12.08 1.67 -4.20
N ASP A 49 -11.06 1.58 -3.34
CA ASP A 49 -10.29 2.73 -2.87
C ASP A 49 -8.88 2.68 -3.43
N VAL A 50 -8.40 3.82 -3.92
CA VAL A 50 -7.03 4.03 -4.40
C VAL A 50 -6.34 5.02 -3.47
N TYR A 51 -5.34 4.55 -2.73
CA TYR A 51 -4.51 5.37 -1.85
C TYR A 51 -3.23 5.73 -2.59
N PHE A 52 -2.97 7.03 -2.70
CA PHE A 52 -1.78 7.54 -3.36
C PHE A 52 -0.70 7.91 -2.32
N PRO A 53 0.57 7.58 -2.59
CA PRO A 53 1.67 8.03 -1.75
C PRO A 53 1.81 9.56 -1.85
N GLY A 54 2.33 10.21 -0.81
CA GLY A 54 2.61 11.65 -0.86
C GLY A 54 3.79 11.96 -1.78
N GLY A 55 3.73 13.05 -2.55
CA GLY A 55 4.81 13.45 -3.47
C GLY A 55 4.27 14.06 -4.77
N GLU A 56 5.09 14.07 -5.81
CA GLU A 56 4.67 14.56 -7.13
C GLU A 56 3.59 13.67 -7.76
N ALA A 57 2.42 14.27 -8.02
CA ALA A 57 1.36 13.63 -8.78
C ALA A 57 1.73 13.50 -10.26
N GLY A 58 1.20 12.48 -10.94
CA GLY A 58 1.31 12.32 -12.39
C GLY A 58 2.51 11.50 -12.88
N LYS A 59 3.42 11.07 -12.01
CA LYS A 59 4.39 10.01 -12.35
C LYS A 59 3.72 8.63 -12.30
N PRO A 60 4.01 7.71 -13.24
CA PRO A 60 3.54 6.33 -13.13
C PRO A 60 4.25 5.64 -11.95
N LEU A 61 3.47 5.02 -11.08
CA LEU A 61 3.94 4.31 -9.89
C LEU A 61 3.46 2.85 -9.91
N PRO A 62 4.21 1.92 -9.30
CA PRO A 62 3.71 0.55 -9.12
C PRO A 62 2.45 0.56 -8.24
N ALA A 63 1.46 -0.25 -8.60
CA ALA A 63 0.24 -0.43 -7.83
C ALA A 63 0.20 -1.82 -7.20
N LEU A 64 -0.13 -1.87 -5.90
CA LEU A 64 -0.39 -3.09 -5.17
C LEU A 64 -1.90 -3.26 -5.02
N LEU A 65 -2.43 -4.33 -5.62
CA LEU A 65 -3.85 -4.65 -5.61
C LEU A 65 -4.14 -5.65 -4.48
N GLU A 66 -5.07 -5.29 -3.60
CA GLU A 66 -5.64 -6.16 -2.59
C GLU A 66 -7.13 -6.34 -2.85
N LEU A 67 -7.52 -7.58 -3.13
CA LEU A 67 -8.93 -7.98 -3.15
C LEU A 67 -9.29 -8.57 -1.79
N THR A 68 -10.28 -8.00 -1.12
CA THR A 68 -10.69 -8.42 0.22
C THR A 68 -12.17 -8.73 0.30
N ARG A 69 -12.50 -9.76 1.09
CA ARG A 69 -13.87 -10.10 1.51
C ARG A 69 -14.24 -9.50 2.87
N TYR A 70 -13.31 -8.76 3.48
CA TYR A 70 -13.39 -8.26 4.85
C TYR A 70 -13.44 -6.73 4.94
N TRP A 71 -13.99 -6.10 3.89
CA TRP A 71 -14.26 -4.66 3.80
C TRP A 71 -13.00 -3.78 3.73
N ARG A 72 -12.86 -3.03 2.62
CA ARG A 72 -11.80 -2.03 2.42
C ARG A 72 -11.92 -0.83 3.37
N SER A 73 -13.14 -0.53 3.82
CA SER A 73 -13.47 0.52 4.76
C SER A 73 -14.71 0.15 5.56
N MET A 74 -14.77 0.62 6.80
CA MET A 74 -16.01 0.71 7.59
C MET A 74 -16.55 2.14 7.53
N GLU A 75 -17.74 2.36 8.06
CA GLU A 75 -18.33 3.68 8.26
C GLU A 75 -18.48 3.92 9.76
N ASP A 76 -18.06 5.10 10.24
CA ASP A 76 -18.31 5.51 11.61
C ASP A 76 -19.83 5.72 11.81
N PRO A 77 -20.48 5.00 12.75
CA PRO A 77 -21.93 5.06 12.91
C PRO A 77 -22.44 6.41 13.45
N ALA A 78 -21.58 7.25 14.02
CA ALA A 78 -21.94 8.55 14.56
C ALA A 78 -21.75 9.68 13.54
N THR A 79 -20.74 9.59 12.68
CA THR A 79 -20.38 10.68 11.75
C THR A 79 -20.66 10.35 10.28
N GLY A 80 -20.77 9.06 9.93
CA GLY A 80 -20.84 8.61 8.54
C GLY A 80 -19.49 8.66 7.81
N GLU A 81 -18.40 9.01 8.51
CA GLU A 81 -17.08 9.12 7.89
C GLU A 81 -16.47 7.74 7.64
N PRO A 82 -15.76 7.54 6.52
CA PRO A 82 -15.10 6.28 6.23
C PRO A 82 -13.94 6.04 7.22
N ILE A 83 -13.86 4.82 7.73
CA ILE A 83 -12.74 4.29 8.53
C ILE A 83 -11.99 3.27 7.67
N PRO A 84 -10.86 3.66 7.04
CA PRO A 84 -10.09 2.76 6.17
C PRO A 84 -9.56 1.53 6.91
N SER A 85 -9.69 0.36 6.29
CA SER A 85 -9.12 -0.90 6.80
C SER A 85 -7.64 -1.03 6.40
N LEU A 86 -6.81 -0.06 6.79
CA LEU A 86 -5.36 -0.04 6.52
C LEU A 86 -4.57 -0.76 7.62
N ARG A 87 -3.58 -1.56 7.21
CA ARG A 87 -2.65 -2.27 8.10
C ARG A 87 -1.29 -1.57 8.14
N THR A 88 -0.44 -1.91 9.10
CA THR A 88 0.95 -1.39 9.18
C THR A 88 1.75 -1.60 7.89
N ILE A 89 1.56 -2.73 7.22
CA ILE A 89 2.23 -3.03 5.95
C ILE A 89 1.78 -2.11 4.81
N ASP A 90 0.53 -1.64 4.85
CA ASP A 90 -0.01 -0.73 3.84
C ASP A 90 0.72 0.63 3.92
N SER A 91 0.94 1.14 5.13
CA SER A 91 1.74 2.36 5.37
C SER A 91 3.18 2.23 4.87
N PHE A 92 3.79 1.04 4.98
CA PHE A 92 5.14 0.81 4.47
C PHE A 92 5.19 1.02 2.95
N PHE A 93 4.25 0.44 2.21
CA PHE A 93 4.20 0.59 0.75
C PHE A 93 3.93 2.03 0.29
N LEU A 94 3.00 2.73 0.95
CA LEU A 94 2.70 4.13 0.63
C LEU A 94 3.89 5.07 0.90
N GLN A 95 4.77 4.74 1.86
CA GLN A 95 6.00 5.50 2.09
C GLN A 95 7.11 5.20 1.08
N HIS A 96 6.95 4.15 0.26
CA HIS A 96 7.94 3.70 -0.73
C HIS A 96 7.43 3.83 -2.17
N ASP A 97 6.60 4.85 -2.44
CA ASP A 97 6.09 5.18 -3.78
C ASP A 97 5.23 4.07 -4.44
N TYR A 98 4.54 3.25 -3.65
CA TYR A 98 3.51 2.34 -4.17
C TYR A 98 2.11 2.96 -4.02
N ILE A 99 1.30 2.80 -5.06
CA ILE A 99 -0.15 3.03 -4.97
C ILE A 99 -0.78 1.78 -4.34
N LEU A 100 -1.70 1.96 -3.40
CA LEU A 100 -2.50 0.84 -2.87
C LEU A 100 -3.90 0.89 -3.45
N VAL A 101 -4.35 -0.23 -4.00
CA VAL A 101 -5.70 -0.40 -4.52
C VAL A 101 -6.39 -1.47 -3.68
N LYS A 102 -7.37 -1.08 -2.87
CA LYS A 102 -8.14 -2.02 -2.04
C LYS A 102 -9.54 -2.17 -2.61
N VAL A 103 -9.94 -3.40 -2.86
CA VAL A 103 -11.20 -3.73 -3.54
C VAL A 103 -12.03 -4.64 -2.66
N ASP A 104 -13.27 -4.25 -2.41
CA ASP A 104 -14.26 -5.17 -1.89
C ASP A 104 -14.61 -6.17 -2.99
N VAL A 105 -14.43 -7.47 -2.75
CA VAL A 105 -14.86 -8.49 -3.71
C VAL A 105 -16.39 -8.48 -3.83
N ARG A 106 -16.88 -9.03 -4.94
CA ARG A 106 -18.30 -9.17 -5.25
C ARG A 106 -19.13 -9.61 -4.04
N GLY A 107 -20.22 -8.89 -3.77
CA GLY A 107 -21.15 -9.19 -2.69
C GLY A 107 -20.59 -9.02 -1.28
N THR A 108 -19.53 -8.21 -1.11
CA THR A 108 -18.95 -7.85 0.19
C THR A 108 -18.76 -6.34 0.30
N GLY A 109 -18.70 -5.82 1.53
CA GLY A 109 -18.50 -4.39 1.79
C GLY A 109 -19.49 -3.52 1.02
N ALA A 110 -18.97 -2.55 0.28
CA ALA A 110 -19.76 -1.68 -0.60
C ALA A 110 -19.92 -2.22 -2.03
N SER A 111 -19.32 -3.38 -2.37
CA SER A 111 -19.46 -3.99 -3.68
C SER A 111 -20.81 -4.65 -3.89
N TYR A 112 -21.32 -4.53 -5.12
CA TYR A 112 -22.60 -5.09 -5.53
C TYR A 112 -22.48 -6.60 -5.78
N GLY A 113 -23.62 -7.23 -6.04
CA GLY A 113 -23.71 -8.65 -6.40
C GLY A 113 -23.89 -9.57 -5.19
N ARG A 114 -23.66 -10.87 -5.39
CA ARG A 114 -23.79 -11.89 -4.36
C ARG A 114 -22.57 -12.79 -4.36
N ARG A 115 -22.21 -13.23 -3.15
CA ARG A 115 -21.14 -14.20 -2.92
C ARG A 115 -21.72 -15.51 -2.37
N PRO A 116 -21.99 -16.52 -3.21
CA PRO A 116 -22.64 -17.75 -2.78
C PRO A 116 -21.70 -18.71 -2.04
N GLY A 117 -20.39 -18.54 -2.15
CA GLY A 117 -19.38 -19.36 -1.49
C GLY A 117 -17.96 -18.85 -1.75
N GLU A 118 -16.97 -19.58 -1.26
CA GLU A 118 -15.55 -19.34 -1.57
C GLU A 118 -15.17 -20.00 -2.91
N TYR A 119 -14.22 -19.41 -3.66
CA TYR A 119 -13.64 -19.99 -4.88
C TYR A 119 -14.67 -20.39 -5.95
N THR A 120 -15.72 -19.60 -6.08
CA THR A 120 -16.75 -19.85 -7.10
C THR A 120 -16.19 -19.58 -8.50
N PRO A 121 -16.72 -20.20 -9.58
CA PRO A 121 -16.24 -19.98 -10.94
C PRO A 121 -16.38 -18.53 -11.46
N VAL A 122 -17.12 -17.67 -10.75
CA VAL A 122 -17.20 -16.25 -11.09
C VAL A 122 -16.05 -15.44 -10.46
N GLU A 123 -15.34 -16.01 -9.47
CA GLU A 123 -14.19 -15.40 -8.80
C GLU A 123 -12.83 -15.98 -9.26
N VAL A 124 -12.82 -17.09 -10.02
CA VAL A 124 -11.61 -17.82 -10.48
C VAL A 124 -11.66 -18.03 -11.99
#